data_AF-A0A1Y5H2T0-F1
#
_entry.id   AF-A0A1Y5H2T0-F1
#
_cell.length_a   1.000
_cell.length_b   1.000
_cell.length_c   1.000
_cell.angle_alpha   90.00
_cell.angle_beta   90.00
_cell.angle_gamma   90.00
#
_symmetry.space_group_name_H-M   'P 1'
#
loop_
_entity.id
_entity.type
_entity.pdbx_description
1 polymer ?
#
loop_
_entity_poly.entity_id
_entity_poly.type
_entity_poly.pdbx_seq_one_letter_code
_entity_poly.pdbx_strand_id
1 'polypeptide(L)'
;MLHDDINRRDFFRLEDRVHLIKRPIEKHLIHEDPYHSSFGIPKEALLFSQLRSIESDTQNLLPLIKDSNIPIANYLKALDQKIDFITQYLIADGKGGDILQKENVSLSEGGISFLNYNHIEPSSFMHLTMILFPSHGALSAIGQVKDSTLLDEEQPSIYRIGLEFTTLLEQDRKQLSRHIRRKQSMAIRDHTPKSDEKR
;
A
#
# COMPACT_ATOMS: atom_id res chain seq x y z
N MET A 1 -30.51 20.79 6.15
CA MET A 1 -29.09 20.92 5.73
C MET A 1 -28.28 19.83 6.42
N LEU A 2 -28.31 18.60 5.92
CA LEU A 2 -27.57 17.44 6.48
C LEU A 2 -27.40 16.37 5.39
N HIS A 3 -26.99 16.73 4.17
CA HIS A 3 -26.84 15.77 3.06
C HIS A 3 -25.56 15.95 2.22
N ASP A 4 -24.69 16.93 2.50
CA ASP A 4 -23.46 17.17 1.72
C ASP A 4 -22.19 16.50 2.29
N ASP A 5 -22.17 16.09 3.57
CA ASP A 5 -20.97 15.47 4.18
C ASP A 5 -20.84 13.96 3.95
N ILE A 6 -21.88 13.31 3.41
CA ILE A 6 -21.83 11.87 3.10
C ILE A 6 -21.24 11.68 1.69
N ASN A 7 -21.66 12.48 0.71
CA ASN A 7 -21.21 12.36 -0.69
C ASN A 7 -19.78 12.85 -0.97
N ARG A 8 -19.17 13.65 -0.08
CA ARG A 8 -17.74 14.02 -0.22
C ARG A 8 -16.78 12.88 0.12
N ARG A 9 -17.24 11.84 0.83
CA ARG A 9 -16.42 10.67 1.20
C ARG A 9 -16.24 9.65 0.08
N ASP A 10 -16.98 9.77 -1.02
CA ASP A 10 -16.96 8.80 -2.12
C ASP A 10 -15.91 9.10 -3.19
N PHE A 11 -15.20 10.24 -3.12
CA PHE A 11 -14.31 10.68 -4.20
C PHE A 11 -12.82 10.29 -4.09
N PHE A 12 -12.40 9.50 -3.10
CA PHE A 12 -10.96 9.20 -2.93
C PHE A 12 -10.59 7.75 -2.61
N ARG A 13 -11.49 6.79 -2.84
CA ARG A 13 -11.16 5.36 -2.68
C ARG A 13 -10.66 4.79 -4.01
N LEU A 14 -9.41 4.34 -4.00
CA LEU A 14 -8.75 3.68 -5.13
C LEU A 14 -8.96 2.17 -4.99
N GLU A 15 -9.57 1.54 -5.98
CA GLU A 15 -9.51 0.08 -6.13
C GLU A 15 -8.10 -0.34 -6.54
N ASP A 16 -7.48 -1.22 -5.75
CA ASP A 16 -6.12 -1.68 -5.95
C ASP A 16 -5.94 -3.17 -5.63
N ARG A 17 -4.78 -3.71 -6.05
CA ARG A 17 -4.32 -5.05 -5.74
C ARG A 17 -3.03 -4.97 -4.94
N VAL A 18 -3.12 -5.30 -3.67
CA VAL A 18 -1.99 -5.28 -2.72
C VAL A 18 -1.79 -6.67 -2.14
N HIS A 19 -0.59 -6.93 -1.64
CA HIS A 19 -0.43 -8.00 -0.67
C HIS A 19 -0.77 -7.46 0.70
N LEU A 20 -1.57 -8.19 1.48
CA LEU A 20 -2.05 -7.75 2.78
C LEU A 20 -1.93 -8.89 3.80
N ILE A 21 -1.17 -8.63 4.86
CA ILE A 21 -1.12 -9.47 6.05
C ILE A 21 -1.94 -8.77 7.12
N LYS A 22 -2.89 -9.51 7.69
CA LYS A 22 -3.91 -9.00 8.61
C LYS A 22 -3.73 -9.70 9.95
N ARG A 23 -3.46 -8.95 11.01
CA ARG A 23 -3.26 -9.52 12.34
C ARG A 23 -4.14 -8.81 13.36
N PRO A 24 -5.14 -9.48 13.96
CA PRO A 24 -5.85 -8.95 15.12
C PRO A 24 -4.87 -8.61 16.25
N ILE A 25 -5.08 -7.47 16.89
CA ILE A 25 -4.26 -7.02 18.02
C ILE A 25 -5.14 -6.52 19.16
N GLU A 26 -4.58 -6.55 20.36
CA GLU A 26 -5.24 -5.98 21.53
C GLU A 26 -5.13 -4.45 21.56
N LYS A 27 -6.10 -3.80 22.21
CA LYS A 27 -6.18 -2.34 22.31
C LYS A 27 -4.92 -1.69 22.91
N HIS A 28 -4.24 -2.36 23.84
CA HIS A 28 -3.05 -1.80 24.48
C HIS A 28 -1.87 -1.64 23.51
N LEU A 29 -1.88 -2.33 22.36
CA LEU A 29 -0.80 -2.30 21.36
C LEU A 29 -0.96 -1.18 20.31
N ILE A 30 -2.03 -0.37 20.36
CA ILE A 30 -2.32 0.64 19.32
C ILE A 30 -1.25 1.74 19.25
N HIS A 31 -0.61 2.02 20.38
CA HIS A 31 0.41 3.08 20.52
C HIS A 31 1.83 2.58 20.26
N GLU A 32 2.00 1.28 20.02
CA GLU A 32 3.29 0.71 19.63
C GLU A 32 3.70 1.18 18.24
N ASP A 33 5.00 1.19 17.99
CA ASP A 33 5.54 1.38 16.64
C ASP A 33 4.98 0.27 15.72
N PRO A 34 4.31 0.59 14.59
CA PRO A 34 3.82 -0.43 13.67
C PRO A 34 4.88 -1.43 13.20
N TYR A 35 6.16 -1.05 13.21
CA TYR A 35 7.29 -1.91 12.88
C TYR A 35 7.87 -2.71 14.06
N HIS A 36 7.24 -2.63 15.23
CA HIS A 36 7.69 -3.35 16.42
C HIS A 36 7.69 -4.87 16.19
N SER A 37 8.72 -5.54 16.69
CA SER A 37 8.96 -6.98 16.47
C SER A 37 7.82 -7.90 16.94
N SER A 38 7.01 -7.44 17.91
CA SER A 38 5.83 -8.16 18.42
C SER A 38 4.77 -8.43 17.35
N PHE A 39 4.72 -7.62 16.28
CA PHE A 39 3.74 -7.79 15.21
C PHE A 39 4.13 -8.89 14.21
N GLY A 40 5.37 -9.41 14.28
CA GLY A 40 5.81 -10.55 13.46
C GLY A 40 5.86 -10.26 11.97
N ILE A 41 6.30 -9.06 11.60
CA ILE A 41 6.42 -8.62 10.19
C ILE A 41 7.41 -9.53 9.45
N PRO A 42 7.07 -10.03 8.24
CA PRO A 42 7.99 -10.81 7.44
C PRO A 42 9.28 -10.04 7.12
N LYS A 43 10.41 -10.75 7.07
CA LYS A 43 11.73 -10.15 6.83
C LYS A 43 11.80 -9.46 5.46
N GLU A 44 11.09 -9.99 4.49
CA GLU A 44 10.99 -9.46 3.14
C GLU A 44 10.28 -8.10 3.14
N ALA A 45 9.19 -7.96 3.90
CA ALA A 45 8.48 -6.69 4.05
C ALA A 45 9.35 -5.64 4.79
N LEU A 46 10.12 -6.07 5.80
CA LEU A 46 11.09 -5.20 6.46
C LEU A 46 12.19 -4.72 5.50
N LEU A 47 12.72 -5.61 4.67
CA LEU A 47 13.71 -5.26 3.65
C LEU A 47 13.17 -4.23 2.66
N PHE A 48 11.91 -4.37 2.20
CA PHE A 48 11.28 -3.36 1.34
C PHE A 48 11.19 -2.00 1.98
N SER A 49 10.76 -1.95 3.24
CA SER A 49 10.66 -0.70 3.99
C SER A 49 12.02 -0.03 4.11
N GLN A 50 13.07 -0.80 4.42
CA GLN A 50 14.45 -0.30 4.50
C GLN A 50 14.97 0.24 3.16
N LEU A 51 14.79 -0.50 2.06
CA LEU A 51 15.21 -0.05 0.73
C LEU A 51 14.48 1.24 0.32
N ARG A 52 13.16 1.31 0.55
CA ARG A 52 12.36 2.50 0.22
C ARG A 52 12.71 3.71 1.09
N SER A 53 13.08 3.51 2.34
CA SER A 53 13.59 4.57 3.20
C SER A 53 14.88 5.17 2.61
N ILE A 54 15.83 4.34 2.20
CA ILE A 54 17.09 4.79 1.55
C ILE A 54 16.80 5.54 0.25
N GLU A 55 15.91 5.03 -0.59
CA GLU A 55 15.51 5.73 -1.82
C GLU A 55 14.88 7.09 -1.54
N SER A 56 14.00 7.17 -0.53
CA SER A 56 13.36 8.42 -0.14
C SER A 56 14.38 9.46 0.34
N ASP A 57 15.38 9.03 1.12
CA ASP A 57 16.43 9.91 1.64
C ASP A 57 17.35 10.43 0.53
N THR A 58 17.54 9.64 -0.54
CA THR A 58 18.44 9.97 -1.66
C THR A 58 17.72 10.56 -2.88
N GLN A 59 16.39 10.65 -2.86
CA GLN A 59 15.57 10.99 -4.04
C GLN A 59 15.96 12.32 -4.71
N ASN A 60 16.41 13.31 -3.93
CA ASN A 60 16.78 14.64 -4.42
C ASN A 60 18.24 14.75 -4.90
N LEU A 61 19.08 13.74 -4.65
CA LEU A 61 20.49 13.78 -5.03
C LEU A 61 20.68 13.49 -6.52
N LEU A 62 19.89 12.59 -7.10
CA LEU A 62 20.05 12.18 -8.49
C LEU A 62 19.85 13.34 -9.49
N PRO A 63 18.86 14.24 -9.34
CA PRO A 63 18.76 15.44 -10.15
C PRO A 63 19.99 16.34 -10.06
N LEU A 64 20.50 16.59 -8.84
CA LEU A 64 21.70 17.42 -8.62
C LEU A 64 22.94 16.81 -9.30
N ILE A 65 23.11 15.48 -9.21
CA ILE A 65 24.20 14.78 -9.88
C ILE A 65 24.02 14.89 -11.40
N LYS A 66 22.81 14.74 -11.92
CA LYS A 66 22.53 14.82 -13.36
C LYS A 66 22.88 16.19 -13.93
N ASP A 67 22.60 17.26 -13.20
CA ASP A 67 22.95 18.63 -13.60
C ASP A 67 24.47 18.83 -13.67
N SER A 68 25.22 18.13 -12.81
CA SER A 68 26.69 18.18 -12.81
C SER A 68 27.36 17.24 -13.82
N ASN A 69 26.86 16.01 -13.96
CA ASN A 69 27.46 14.95 -14.77
C ASN A 69 26.42 13.89 -15.16
N ILE A 70 25.93 13.99 -16.39
CA ILE A 70 24.90 13.10 -16.95
C ILE A 70 25.35 11.62 -16.96
N PRO A 71 26.57 11.25 -17.43
CA PRO A 71 27.03 9.86 -17.38
C PRO A 71 27.00 9.23 -15.98
N ILE A 72 27.44 9.94 -14.95
CA ILE A 72 27.44 9.43 -13.57
C ILE A 72 26.00 9.23 -13.08
N ALA A 73 25.11 10.20 -13.33
CA ALA A 73 23.70 10.06 -12.94
C ALA A 73 23.03 8.86 -13.61
N ASN A 74 23.30 8.62 -14.90
CA ASN A 74 22.77 7.47 -15.62
C ASN A 74 23.31 6.14 -15.07
N TYR A 75 24.59 6.08 -14.70
CA TYR A 75 25.18 4.90 -14.09
C TYR A 75 24.57 4.59 -12.72
N LEU A 76 24.42 5.59 -11.86
CA LEU A 76 23.77 5.43 -10.55
C LEU A 76 22.32 4.97 -10.68
N LYS A 77 21.57 5.53 -11.64
CA LYS A 77 20.22 5.07 -11.95
C LYS A 77 20.18 3.61 -12.41
N ALA A 78 21.19 3.17 -13.18
CA ALA A 78 21.28 1.77 -13.59
C ALA A 78 21.61 0.84 -12.40
N LEU A 79 22.39 1.30 -11.41
CA LEU A 79 22.62 0.56 -10.17
C LEU A 79 21.34 0.41 -9.34
N ASP A 80 20.59 1.50 -9.18
CA ASP A 80 19.27 1.51 -8.52
C ASP A 80 18.33 0.47 -9.15
N GLN A 81 18.24 0.46 -10.48
CA GLN A 81 17.45 -0.54 -11.22
C GLN A 81 17.93 -1.98 -11.03
N LYS A 82 19.25 -2.21 -10.93
CA LYS A 82 19.77 -3.56 -10.65
C LYS A 82 19.37 -4.03 -9.25
N ILE A 83 19.42 -3.14 -8.26
CA ILE A 83 18.98 -3.44 -6.88
C ILE A 83 17.48 -3.78 -6.88
N ASP A 84 16.66 -2.99 -7.58
CA ASP A 84 15.23 -3.26 -7.75
C ASP A 84 14.98 -4.67 -8.33
N PHE A 85 15.72 -5.07 -9.35
CA PHE A 85 15.57 -6.40 -9.96
C PHE A 85 16.02 -7.54 -9.05
N ILE A 86 17.15 -7.38 -8.36
CA ILE A 86 17.61 -8.37 -7.37
C ILE A 86 16.55 -8.53 -6.28
N THR A 87 16.03 -7.41 -5.79
CA THR A 87 15.00 -7.41 -4.76
C THR A 87 13.76 -8.14 -5.26
N GLN A 88 13.25 -7.83 -6.46
CA GLN A 88 12.11 -8.53 -7.07
C GLN A 88 12.35 -10.04 -7.21
N TYR A 89 13.55 -10.44 -7.64
CA TYR A 89 13.90 -11.85 -7.78
C TYR A 89 13.89 -12.58 -6.42
N LEU A 90 14.46 -11.99 -5.37
CA LEU A 90 14.48 -12.61 -4.04
C LEU A 90 13.08 -12.89 -3.48
N ILE A 91 12.07 -12.07 -3.82
CA ILE A 91 10.67 -12.34 -3.44
C ILE A 91 10.10 -13.49 -4.27
N ALA A 92 10.38 -13.51 -5.57
CA ALA A 92 9.81 -14.49 -6.49
C ALA A 92 10.38 -15.89 -6.28
N ASP A 93 11.66 -15.98 -5.90
CA ASP A 93 12.41 -17.23 -5.72
C ASP A 93 12.31 -17.79 -4.28
N GLY A 94 11.97 -16.93 -3.32
CA GLY A 94 11.78 -17.36 -1.93
C GLY A 94 10.67 -18.42 -1.83
N LYS A 95 10.92 -19.49 -1.06
CA LYS A 95 9.89 -20.44 -0.61
C LYS A 95 8.70 -19.79 0.14
N GLY A 96 8.71 -18.46 0.32
CA GLY A 96 7.66 -17.64 0.92
C GLY A 96 6.60 -17.22 -0.10
N GLY A 97 5.92 -18.20 -0.72
CA GLY A 97 4.89 -18.02 -1.75
C GLY A 97 3.64 -17.21 -1.35
N ASP A 98 3.65 -16.51 -0.22
CA ASP A 98 2.51 -15.74 0.29
C ASP A 98 2.63 -14.24 -0.02
N ILE A 99 3.84 -13.66 0.04
CA ILE A 99 4.05 -12.19 -0.01
C ILE A 99 3.75 -11.56 -1.38
N LEU A 100 3.65 -12.36 -2.42
CA LEU A 100 3.25 -11.93 -3.78
C LEU A 100 1.76 -12.13 -4.06
N GLN A 101 1.03 -12.80 -3.18
CA GLN A 101 -0.40 -13.00 -3.37
C GLN A 101 -1.11 -11.65 -3.22
N LYS A 102 -1.72 -11.22 -4.33
CA LYS A 102 -2.45 -9.95 -4.40
C LYS A 102 -3.94 -10.17 -4.18
N GLU A 103 -4.49 -9.48 -3.20
CA GLU A 103 -5.93 -9.37 -2.98
C GLU A 103 -6.45 -8.00 -3.39
N ASN A 104 -7.73 -7.94 -3.74
CA ASN A 104 -8.41 -6.70 -4.11
C ASN A 104 -8.77 -5.93 -2.85
N VAL A 105 -8.44 -4.64 -2.85
CA VAL A 105 -8.72 -3.73 -1.73
C VAL A 105 -9.22 -2.40 -2.28
N SER A 106 -9.99 -1.69 -1.46
CA SER A 106 -10.30 -0.28 -1.67
C SER A 106 -9.49 0.55 -0.69
N LEU A 107 -8.64 1.44 -1.19
CA LEU A 107 -7.61 2.11 -0.41
C LEU A 107 -7.76 3.63 -0.46
N SER A 108 -7.54 4.30 0.68
CA SER A 108 -7.44 5.76 0.78
C SER A 108 -6.26 6.15 1.66
N GLU A 109 -5.97 7.45 1.79
CA GLU A 109 -4.91 7.92 2.72
C GLU A 109 -5.25 7.67 4.21
N GLY A 110 -6.54 7.46 4.53
CA GLY A 110 -7.02 7.30 5.90
C GLY A 110 -7.43 5.87 6.27
N GLY A 111 -7.52 4.95 5.30
CA GLY A 111 -7.96 3.59 5.61
C GLY A 111 -7.95 2.65 4.42
N ILE A 112 -8.41 1.43 4.69
CA ILE A 112 -8.48 0.34 3.72
C ILE A 112 -9.76 -0.44 3.93
N SER A 113 -10.33 -0.99 2.86
CA SER A 113 -11.31 -2.05 2.94
C SER A 113 -10.90 -3.25 2.12
N PHE A 114 -11.20 -4.44 2.62
CA PHE A 114 -10.85 -5.72 2.01
C PHE A 114 -11.95 -6.74 2.30
N LEU A 115 -11.91 -7.85 1.58
CA LEU A 115 -12.81 -8.97 1.79
C LEU A 115 -12.25 -9.95 2.82
N ASN A 116 -13.12 -10.52 3.63
CA ASN A 116 -12.79 -11.54 4.62
C ASN A 116 -13.93 -12.56 4.75
N TYR A 117 -13.61 -13.82 5.03
CA TYR A 117 -14.61 -14.87 5.20
C TYR A 117 -15.31 -14.85 6.57
N ASN A 118 -14.76 -14.09 7.52
CA ASN A 118 -15.29 -13.98 8.88
C ASN A 118 -15.68 -12.54 9.18
N HIS A 119 -16.80 -12.38 9.88
CA HIS A 119 -17.15 -11.13 10.52
C HIS A 119 -16.04 -10.70 11.49
N ILE A 120 -15.71 -9.41 11.49
CA ILE A 120 -14.77 -8.84 12.46
C ILE A 120 -15.49 -7.78 13.26
N GLU A 121 -15.43 -7.88 14.59
CA GLU A 121 -16.13 -6.99 15.49
C GLU A 121 -15.73 -5.52 15.26
N PRO A 122 -16.70 -4.61 15.02
CA PRO A 122 -16.42 -3.18 14.97
C PRO A 122 -15.75 -2.69 16.25
N SER A 123 -14.92 -1.65 16.14
CA SER A 123 -14.07 -1.11 17.20
C SER A 123 -12.90 -2.00 17.64
N SER A 124 -12.75 -3.23 17.12
CA SER A 124 -11.53 -4.03 17.27
C SER A 124 -10.37 -3.44 16.46
N PHE A 125 -9.16 -3.91 16.74
CA PHE A 125 -7.93 -3.38 16.14
C PHE A 125 -7.19 -4.47 15.37
N MET A 126 -6.58 -4.08 14.27
CA MET A 126 -5.69 -4.93 13.50
C MET A 126 -4.40 -4.19 13.16
N HIS A 127 -3.30 -4.93 13.24
CA HIS A 127 -2.06 -4.60 12.58
C HIS A 127 -2.13 -5.10 11.12
N LEU A 128 -1.66 -4.27 10.21
CA LEU A 128 -1.61 -4.53 8.79
C LEU A 128 -0.18 -4.37 8.30
N THR A 129 0.30 -5.37 7.56
CA THR A 129 1.49 -5.23 6.70
C THR A 129 1.02 -5.27 5.26
N MET A 130 1.34 -4.23 4.50
CA MET A 130 0.92 -4.09 3.10
C MET A 130 2.13 -4.02 2.19
N ILE A 131 2.03 -4.65 1.02
CA ILE A 131 2.97 -4.41 -0.10
C ILE A 131 2.20 -3.88 -1.30
N LEU A 132 2.60 -2.69 -1.75
CA LEU A 132 2.00 -1.94 -2.84
C LEU A 132 2.64 -2.29 -4.18
N PHE A 133 1.84 -2.62 -5.19
CA PHE A 133 2.33 -2.97 -6.53
C PHE A 133 2.01 -1.89 -7.57
N PRO A 134 2.91 -1.60 -8.53
CA PRO A 134 4.14 -2.33 -8.85
C PRO A 134 5.41 -1.80 -8.15
N SER A 135 5.30 -0.82 -7.25
CA SER A 135 6.48 -0.25 -6.58
C SER A 135 7.10 -1.16 -5.51
N HIS A 136 6.47 -2.28 -5.15
CA HIS A 136 6.90 -3.14 -4.05
C HIS A 136 7.20 -2.33 -2.77
N GLY A 137 6.40 -1.28 -2.52
CA GLY A 137 6.55 -0.47 -1.31
C GLY A 137 5.88 -1.20 -0.16
N ALA A 138 6.64 -1.59 0.86
CA ALA A 138 6.07 -2.14 2.08
C ALA A 138 5.73 -1.03 3.07
N LEU A 139 4.61 -1.16 3.76
CA LEU A 139 4.17 -0.25 4.80
C LEU A 139 3.50 -1.01 5.94
N SER A 140 3.62 -0.48 7.15
CA SER A 140 3.05 -1.08 8.35
C SER A 140 2.12 -0.10 9.05
N ALA A 141 0.91 -0.57 9.37
CA ALA A 141 -0.13 0.26 9.93
C ALA A 141 -0.86 -0.47 11.05
N ILE A 142 -1.38 0.29 12.01
CA ILE A 142 -2.42 -0.16 12.92
C ILE A 142 -3.69 0.57 12.56
N GLY A 143 -4.81 -0.14 12.57
CA GLY A 143 -6.09 0.53 12.45
C GLY A 143 -7.24 -0.17 13.12
N GLN A 144 -8.34 0.56 13.18
CA GLN A 144 -9.56 0.18 13.87
C GLN A 144 -10.62 -0.22 12.85
N VAL A 145 -11.26 -1.36 13.10
CA VAL A 145 -12.42 -1.81 12.33
C VAL A 145 -13.56 -0.84 12.56
N LYS A 146 -14.05 -0.21 11.49
CA LYS A 146 -15.20 0.69 11.53
C LYS A 146 -16.48 0.00 11.12
N ASP A 147 -16.38 -0.97 10.23
CA ASP A 147 -17.53 -1.71 9.73
C ASP A 147 -17.13 -3.11 9.24
N SER A 148 -18.09 -4.03 9.30
CA SER A 148 -17.98 -5.41 8.82
C SER A 148 -19.31 -5.84 8.20
N THR A 149 -19.54 -5.40 6.97
CA THR A 149 -20.80 -5.64 6.25
C THR A 149 -20.78 -6.98 5.52
N LEU A 150 -21.81 -7.81 5.71
CA LEU A 150 -22.03 -9.03 4.94
C LEU A 150 -22.39 -8.66 3.48
N LEU A 151 -21.62 -9.16 2.52
CA LEU A 151 -21.85 -8.95 1.09
C LEU A 151 -22.59 -10.11 0.44
N ASP A 152 -22.29 -11.33 0.88
CA ASP A 152 -22.81 -12.56 0.29
C ASP A 152 -23.07 -13.59 1.40
N GLU A 153 -24.29 -14.14 1.40
CA GLU A 153 -24.74 -15.17 2.33
C GLU A 153 -24.41 -16.59 1.84
N GLU A 154 -23.93 -16.75 0.61
CA GLU A 154 -23.44 -18.04 0.10
C GLU A 154 -22.27 -18.58 0.94
N GLN A 155 -22.12 -19.90 1.02
CA GLN A 155 -21.06 -20.54 1.81
C GLN A 155 -19.77 -20.69 0.98
N PRO A 156 -18.62 -20.12 1.41
CA PRO A 156 -18.42 -19.37 2.65
C PRO A 156 -18.87 -17.90 2.53
N SER A 157 -19.50 -17.38 3.59
CA SER A 157 -19.99 -16.00 3.62
C SER A 157 -18.85 -15.00 3.45
N ILE A 158 -19.12 -13.91 2.74
CA ILE A 158 -18.10 -12.89 2.45
C ILE A 158 -18.48 -11.57 3.12
N TYR A 159 -17.58 -11.06 3.94
CA TYR A 159 -17.70 -9.77 4.60
C TYR A 159 -16.76 -8.75 3.96
N ARG A 160 -17.24 -7.52 3.81
CA ARG A 160 -16.40 -6.35 3.56
C ARG A 160 -16.02 -5.74 4.89
N ILE A 161 -14.72 -5.76 5.18
CA ILE A 161 -14.17 -5.15 6.39
C ILE A 161 -13.65 -3.77 6.02
N GLY A 162 -14.14 -2.73 6.70
CA GLY A 162 -13.66 -1.36 6.57
C GLY A 162 -12.81 -0.98 7.79
N LEU A 163 -11.59 -0.52 7.55
CA LEU A 163 -10.61 -0.21 8.59
C LEU A 163 -10.05 1.20 8.39
N GLU A 164 -10.03 1.99 9.48
CA GLU A 164 -9.41 3.31 9.52
C GLU A 164 -8.03 3.20 10.19
N PHE A 165 -7.00 3.81 9.60
CA PHE A 165 -5.66 3.80 10.18
C PHE A 165 -5.62 4.67 11.43
N THR A 166 -5.31 4.07 12.58
CA THR A 166 -5.09 4.77 13.84
C THR A 166 -3.63 5.18 13.99
N THR A 167 -2.71 4.33 13.51
CA THR A 167 -1.26 4.57 13.55
C THR A 167 -0.69 4.25 12.18
N LEU A 168 -0.16 5.27 11.51
CA LEU A 168 0.56 5.16 10.25
C LEU A 168 1.71 6.16 10.29
N LEU A 169 2.94 5.68 10.17
CA LEU A 169 4.11 6.56 10.23
C LEU A 169 4.11 7.54 9.05
N GLU A 170 4.66 8.74 9.26
CA GLU A 170 4.65 9.80 8.25
C GLU A 170 5.35 9.41 6.93
N GLN A 171 6.40 8.60 7.02
CA GLN A 171 7.06 8.04 5.83
C GLN A 171 6.11 7.14 5.02
N ASP A 172 5.37 6.27 5.70
CA ASP A 172 4.43 5.34 5.09
C ASP A 172 3.20 6.07 4.55
N ARG A 173 2.73 7.11 5.25
CA ARG A 173 1.69 8.01 4.76
C ARG A 173 2.09 8.66 3.45
N LYS A 174 3.31 9.22 3.36
CA LYS A 174 3.83 9.82 2.13
C LYS A 174 3.95 8.79 1.00
N GLN A 175 4.41 7.57 1.31
CA GLN A 175 4.50 6.48 0.35
C GLN A 175 3.12 6.09 -0.19
N LEU A 176 2.14 5.91 0.70
CA LEU A 176 0.76 5.59 0.36
C LEU A 176 0.12 6.67 -0.52
N SER A 177 0.23 7.94 -0.11
CA SER A 177 -0.25 9.09 -0.90
C SER A 177 0.37 9.14 -2.31
N ARG A 178 1.68 8.92 -2.42
CA ARG A 178 2.39 8.89 -3.70
C ARG A 178 1.89 7.75 -4.58
N HIS A 179 1.68 6.57 -3.99
CA HIS A 179 1.16 5.41 -4.69
C HIS A 179 -0.26 5.62 -5.22
N ILE A 180 -1.16 6.13 -4.37
CA ILE A 180 -2.55 6.45 -4.76
C ILE A 180 -2.57 7.45 -5.92
N ARG A 181 -1.82 8.56 -5.80
CA ARG A 181 -1.72 9.57 -6.88
C ARG A 181 -1.20 8.98 -8.18
N ARG A 182 -0.19 8.11 -8.13
CA ARG A 182 0.35 7.45 -9.32
C ARG A 182 -0.69 6.58 -10.01
N LYS A 183 -1.45 5.79 -9.24
CA LYS A 183 -2.48 4.88 -9.77
C LYS A 183 -3.67 5.64 -10.35
N GLN A 184 -4.13 6.70 -9.68
CA GLN A 184 -5.14 7.61 -10.22
C GLN A 184 -4.69 8.26 -11.53
N SER A 185 -3.44 8.73 -11.59
CA SER A 185 -2.87 9.32 -12.82
C SER A 185 -2.80 8.33 -13.98
N MET A 186 -2.53 7.04 -13.71
CA MET A 186 -2.54 5.98 -14.71
C MET A 186 -3.96 5.69 -15.21
N ALA A 187 -4.93 5.55 -14.31
CA ALA A 187 -6.32 5.29 -14.66
C ALA A 187 -6.91 6.39 -15.56
N ILE A 188 -6.57 7.67 -15.31
CA ILE A 188 -6.98 8.79 -16.17
C ILE A 188 -6.41 8.62 -17.59
N ARG A 189 -5.13 8.23 -17.73
CA ARG A 189 -4.49 8.05 -19.04
C ARG A 189 -5.10 6.90 -19.84
N ASP A 190 -5.48 5.82 -19.16
CA ASP A 190 -6.08 4.64 -19.80
C ASP A 190 -7.54 4.89 -20.23
N HIS A 191 -8.23 5.83 -19.58
CA HIS A 191 -9.61 6.21 -19.90
C HIS A 191 -9.76 7.37 -20.91
N THR A 192 -8.68 8.04 -21.31
CA THR A 192 -8.74 9.02 -22.42
C THR A 192 -8.72 8.28 -23.76
N PRO A 193 -9.81 8.31 -24.57
CA PRO A 193 -9.78 7.71 -25.90
C PRO A 193 -8.77 8.47 -26.77
N LYS A 194 -8.00 7.74 -27.60
CA LYS A 194 -7.27 8.34 -28.74
C LYS A 194 -8.30 8.91 -29.73
N SER A 195 -8.76 10.14 -29.53
CA SER A 195 -9.49 10.89 -30.55
C SER A 195 -8.50 11.57 -31.49
N ASP A 196 -8.70 11.29 -32.78
CA ASP A 196 -8.25 12.04 -33.95
C ASP A 196 -6.83 11.81 -34.47
N GLU A 197 -6.61 10.60 -35.00
CA GLU A 197 -5.84 10.43 -36.24
C GLU A 197 -6.69 9.66 -37.27
N LYS A 198 -7.58 10.36 -37.96
CA LYS A 198 -7.90 10.05 -39.36
C LYS A 198 -8.02 11.33 -40.17
N ARG A 199 -7.01 11.49 -41.00
CA ARG A 199 -6.91 12.35 -42.18
C ARG A 199 -8.07 12.11 -43.15
#